data_AF-A0A1Z4BVM3-F1
#
_entry.id   AF-A0A1Z4BVM3-F1
#
_cell.length_a   1.000
_cell.length_b   1.000
_cell.length_c   1.000
_cell.angle_alpha   90.00
_cell.angle_beta   90.00
_cell.angle_gamma   90.00
#
_symmetry.space_group_name_H-M   'P 1'
#
loop_
_entity.id
_entity.type
_entity.pdbx_description
1 polymer ?
#
loop_
_entity_poly.entity_id
_entity_poly.type
_entity_poly.pdbx_seq_one_letter_code
_entity_poly.pdbx_strand_id
1 'polypeptide(L)'
;MEIEIPTETDWEEYWADLDQRDAYEVFYGRTNAEMHKEFRKYVTGRTTDLRFMPAIPFRYYMLGFKDFVVSSRFDELDAPDVANCYISLVEDKLKDAPEHILPIFDKLLGTAEYIANHQDDYGASVHIYGDFQDKLTLIKELARKAGSG
;
A
#
# COMPACT_ATOMS: atom_id res chain seq x y z
N MET A 1 -15.26 1.76 -10.24
CA MET A 1 -14.44 2.97 -10.39
C MET A 1 -13.14 2.61 -11.08
N GLU A 2 -12.96 3.17 -12.28
CA GLU A 2 -11.64 3.55 -12.76
C GLU A 2 -11.17 4.71 -11.87
N ILE A 3 -9.95 4.64 -11.32
CA ILE A 3 -9.39 5.73 -10.53
C ILE A 3 -8.46 6.49 -11.47
N GLU A 4 -8.75 7.76 -11.69
CA GLU A 4 -7.94 8.66 -12.52
C GLU A 4 -6.69 9.12 -11.75
N ILE A 5 -5.71 9.66 -12.48
CA ILE A 5 -4.52 10.26 -11.86
C ILE A 5 -4.99 11.42 -10.95
N PRO A 6 -4.59 11.45 -9.67
CA PRO A 6 -5.01 12.51 -8.74
C PRO A 6 -4.61 13.89 -9.25
N THR A 7 -5.57 14.82 -9.22
CA THR A 7 -5.37 16.24 -9.52
C THR A 7 -4.74 16.95 -8.33
N GLU A 8 -4.21 18.16 -8.51
CA GLU A 8 -3.62 18.93 -7.41
C GLU A 8 -4.60 19.16 -6.24
N THR A 9 -5.89 19.36 -6.53
CA THR A 9 -6.92 19.52 -5.50
C THR A 9 -7.09 18.28 -4.62
N ASP A 10 -6.87 17.08 -5.18
CA ASP A 10 -6.97 15.82 -4.44
C ASP A 10 -5.83 15.65 -3.42
N TRP A 11 -4.77 16.47 -3.52
CA TRP A 11 -3.65 16.49 -2.58
C TRP A 11 -3.85 17.44 -1.40
N GLU A 12 -4.99 18.13 -1.32
CA GLU A 12 -5.34 19.00 -0.19
C GLU A 12 -4.22 20.02 0.13
N GLU A 13 -4.04 20.37 1.40
CA GLU A 13 -2.98 21.29 1.85
C GLU A 13 -1.64 20.56 2.04
N TYR A 14 -1.16 19.85 1.01
CA TYR A 14 0.06 19.02 1.10
C TYR A 14 1.32 19.74 1.60
N TRP A 15 1.39 21.05 1.43
CA TRP A 15 2.50 21.88 1.90
C TRP A 15 2.54 22.08 3.43
N ALA A 16 1.47 21.74 4.15
CA ALA A 16 1.37 21.94 5.59
C ALA A 16 2.06 20.83 6.41
N ASP A 17 2.30 19.67 5.79
CA ASP A 17 2.96 18.52 6.40
C ASP A 17 4.18 18.11 5.57
N LEU A 18 5.32 17.83 6.23
CA LEU A 18 6.56 17.52 5.53
C LEU A 18 6.49 16.17 4.79
N ASP A 19 5.87 15.16 5.40
CA ASP A 19 5.77 13.83 4.79
C ASP A 19 4.80 13.84 3.60
N GLN A 20 3.69 14.56 3.71
CA GLN A 20 2.75 14.75 2.61
C GLN A 20 3.36 15.55 1.46
N ARG A 21 4.18 16.56 1.76
CA ARG A 21 4.91 17.32 0.73
C ARG A 21 5.93 16.44 0.00
N ASP A 22 6.72 15.66 0.72
CA ASP A 22 7.69 14.75 0.09
C ASP A 22 6.98 13.71 -0.78
N ALA A 23 5.84 13.19 -0.32
CA ALA A 23 4.98 12.32 -1.12
C ALA A 23 4.47 13.01 -2.40
N TYR A 24 4.05 14.27 -2.31
CA TYR A 24 3.61 15.05 -3.46
C TYR A 24 4.73 15.20 -4.50
N GLU A 25 5.93 15.61 -4.08
CA GLU A 25 7.08 15.82 -4.99
C GLU A 25 7.47 14.53 -5.75
N VAL A 26 7.22 13.37 -5.13
CA VAL A 26 7.51 12.07 -5.73
C VAL A 26 6.39 11.60 -6.65
N PHE A 27 5.12 11.72 -6.25
CA PHE A 27 4.02 11.02 -6.90
C PHE A 27 3.16 11.90 -7.80
N TYR A 28 3.06 13.21 -7.53
CA TYR A 28 2.09 14.06 -8.23
C TYR A 28 2.17 13.97 -9.75
N GLY A 29 1.01 13.77 -10.39
CA GLY A 29 0.87 13.65 -11.85
C GLY A 29 1.41 12.36 -12.47
N ARG A 30 1.94 11.41 -11.69
CA ARG A 30 2.52 10.17 -12.24
C ARG A 30 1.46 9.11 -12.45
N THR A 31 1.64 8.34 -13.52
CA THR A 31 0.86 7.14 -13.78
C THR A 31 1.31 5.99 -12.88
N ASN A 32 0.41 5.02 -12.69
CA ASN A 32 0.74 3.74 -12.05
C ASN A 32 2.02 3.08 -12.65
N ALA A 33 2.12 3.02 -13.99
CA ALA A 33 3.28 2.42 -14.66
C ALA A 33 4.60 3.16 -14.36
N GLU A 34 4.57 4.49 -14.20
CA GLU A 34 5.75 5.26 -13.81
C GLU A 34 6.15 4.98 -12.36
N MET A 35 5.17 4.78 -11.46
CA MET A 35 5.43 4.49 -10.05
C MET A 35 6.04 3.12 -9.80
N HIS A 36 5.81 2.13 -10.65
CA HIS A 36 6.49 0.82 -10.55
C HIS A 36 8.02 0.96 -10.47
N LYS A 37 8.60 1.93 -11.19
CA LYS A 37 10.06 2.18 -11.17
C LYS A 37 10.52 2.73 -9.82
N GLU A 38 9.71 3.58 -9.20
CA GLU A 38 10.01 4.15 -7.90
C GLU A 38 9.86 3.11 -6.78
N PHE A 39 8.84 2.25 -6.84
CA PHE A 39 8.70 1.13 -5.90
C PHE A 39 9.89 0.18 -5.99
N ARG A 40 10.34 -0.18 -7.20
CA ARG A 40 11.54 -1.00 -7.40
C ARG A 40 12.81 -0.36 -6.84
N LYS A 41 12.92 0.97 -6.91
CA LYS A 41 14.10 1.70 -6.45
C LYS A 41 14.17 1.78 -4.92
N TYR A 42 13.04 2.01 -4.25
CA TYR A 42 13.03 2.23 -2.80
C TYR A 42 11.64 1.97 -2.18
N VAL A 43 11.23 0.70 -2.09
CA VAL A 43 9.87 0.33 -1.67
C VAL A 43 9.49 0.82 -0.28
N THR A 44 10.42 0.78 0.68
CA THR A 44 10.16 1.20 2.07
C THR A 44 9.85 2.68 2.16
N GLY A 45 10.64 3.54 1.50
CA GLY A 45 10.37 4.98 1.43
C GLY A 45 9.07 5.29 0.70
N ARG A 46 8.81 4.65 -0.45
CA ARG A 46 7.54 4.87 -1.18
C ARG A 46 6.32 4.41 -0.39
N THR A 47 6.47 3.38 0.44
CA THR A 47 5.41 2.93 1.36
C THR A 47 5.17 3.95 2.47
N THR A 48 6.22 4.59 2.99
CA THR A 48 6.09 5.72 3.91
C THR A 48 5.35 6.88 3.25
N ASP A 49 5.68 7.27 2.01
CA ASP A 49 4.96 8.34 1.31
C ASP A 49 3.46 8.03 1.20
N LEU A 50 3.10 6.82 0.78
CA LEU A 50 1.69 6.38 0.70
C LEU A 50 0.97 6.48 2.06
N ARG A 51 1.67 6.26 3.17
CA ARG A 51 1.10 6.34 4.52
C ARG A 51 0.57 7.74 4.84
N PHE A 52 1.21 8.79 4.35
CA PHE A 52 0.84 10.18 4.64
C PHE A 52 0.00 10.84 3.55
N MET A 53 -0.31 10.14 2.46
CA MET A 53 -1.16 10.69 1.41
C MET A 53 -2.63 10.89 1.87
N PRO A 54 -3.28 11.95 1.38
CA PRO A 54 -4.73 12.10 1.42
C PRO A 54 -5.46 10.92 0.78
N ALA A 55 -6.76 10.80 1.06
CA ALA A 55 -7.55 9.62 0.71
C ALA A 55 -7.53 9.30 -0.79
N ILE A 56 -7.70 10.30 -1.65
CA ILE A 56 -7.78 10.11 -3.11
C ILE A 56 -6.42 9.68 -3.70
N PRO A 57 -5.30 10.41 -3.49
CA PRO A 57 -4.00 9.97 -3.99
C PRO A 57 -3.55 8.64 -3.38
N PHE A 58 -3.78 8.42 -2.08
CA PHE A 58 -3.52 7.12 -1.46
C PHE A 58 -4.21 5.99 -2.23
N ARG A 59 -5.51 6.12 -2.52
CA ARG A 59 -6.27 5.05 -3.20
C ARG A 59 -5.72 4.75 -4.59
N TYR A 60 -5.39 5.79 -5.37
CA TYR A 60 -4.83 5.61 -6.71
C TYR A 60 -3.49 4.88 -6.65
N TYR A 61 -2.55 5.37 -5.86
CA TYR A 61 -1.20 4.81 -5.83
C TYR A 61 -1.09 3.50 -5.04
N MET A 62 -1.99 3.23 -4.09
CA MET A 62 -2.08 1.94 -3.42
C MET A 62 -2.54 0.83 -4.39
N LEU A 63 -3.47 1.13 -5.31
CA LEU A 63 -3.81 0.21 -6.39
C LEU A 63 -2.63 0.01 -7.34
N GLY A 64 -1.82 1.04 -7.56
CA GLY A 64 -0.57 0.90 -8.32
C GLY A 64 0.47 0.04 -7.61
N PHE A 65 0.60 0.19 -6.29
CA PHE A 65 1.48 -0.67 -5.51
C PHE A 65 1.01 -2.14 -5.56
N LYS A 66 -0.31 -2.39 -5.52
CA LYS A 66 -0.89 -3.72 -5.75
C LYS A 66 -0.49 -4.29 -7.12
N ASP A 67 -0.62 -3.50 -8.19
CA ASP A 67 -0.23 -3.95 -9.54
C ASP A 67 1.28 -4.24 -9.64
N PHE A 68 2.12 -3.43 -8.99
CA PHE A 68 3.55 -3.66 -8.88
C PHE A 68 3.85 -5.01 -8.22
N VAL A 69 3.28 -5.27 -7.03
CA VAL A 69 3.46 -6.53 -6.28
C VAL A 69 3.02 -7.74 -7.09
N VAL A 70 1.88 -7.66 -7.78
CA VAL A 70 1.38 -8.76 -8.60
C VAL A 70 2.27 -8.99 -9.83
N SER A 71 2.82 -7.92 -10.40
CA SER A 71 3.68 -8.01 -11.59
C SER A 71 5.08 -8.55 -11.33
N SER A 72 5.59 -8.38 -10.10
CA SER A 72 6.99 -8.69 -9.78
C SER A 72 7.27 -10.16 -9.46
N ARG A 73 6.23 -10.97 -9.18
CA ARG A 73 6.31 -12.45 -9.04
C ARG A 73 7.54 -12.96 -8.26
N PHE A 74 7.86 -12.35 -7.13
CA PHE A 74 9.00 -12.74 -6.27
C PHE A 74 10.41 -12.47 -6.83
N ASP A 75 10.53 -11.89 -8.04
CA ASP A 75 11.82 -11.71 -8.73
C ASP A 75 12.61 -10.46 -8.25
N GLU A 76 12.11 -9.74 -7.24
CA GLU A 76 12.79 -8.56 -6.70
C GLU A 76 13.88 -8.96 -5.71
N LEU A 77 15.03 -8.27 -5.77
CA LEU A 77 16.10 -8.43 -4.77
C LEU A 77 15.58 -8.15 -3.33
N ASP A 78 14.58 -7.29 -3.21
CA ASP A 78 13.95 -6.88 -1.95
C ASP A 78 12.53 -7.48 -1.81
N ALA A 79 12.28 -8.65 -2.39
CA ALA A 79 10.98 -9.34 -2.32
C ALA A 79 10.39 -9.45 -0.89
N PRO A 80 11.17 -9.72 0.19
CA PRO A 80 10.65 -9.71 1.56
C PRO A 80 10.09 -8.35 1.98
N ASP A 81 10.81 -7.28 1.68
CA ASP A 81 10.43 -5.92 2.05
C ASP A 81 9.20 -5.48 1.27
N VAL A 82 9.12 -5.80 -0.03
CA VAL A 82 7.96 -5.52 -0.86
C VAL A 82 6.70 -6.16 -0.28
N ALA A 83 6.77 -7.45 0.08
CA ALA A 83 5.65 -8.18 0.66
C ALA A 83 5.22 -7.59 2.01
N ASN A 84 6.19 -7.37 2.91
CA ASN A 84 5.92 -6.80 4.23
C ASN A 84 5.35 -5.39 4.16
N CYS A 85 5.91 -4.52 3.31
CA CYS A 85 5.44 -3.16 3.11
C CYS A 85 3.98 -3.13 2.64
N TYR A 86 3.62 -3.98 1.66
CA TYR A 86 2.26 -4.04 1.16
C TYR A 86 1.27 -4.47 2.25
N ILE A 87 1.50 -5.62 2.90
CA ILE A 87 0.55 -6.15 3.88
C ILE A 87 0.45 -5.24 5.11
N SER A 88 1.57 -4.68 5.58
CA SER A 88 1.57 -3.77 6.72
C SER A 88 0.89 -2.43 6.41
N LEU A 89 1.03 -1.90 5.20
CA LEU A 89 0.34 -0.65 4.82
C LEU A 89 -1.19 -0.84 4.77
N VAL A 90 -1.67 -2.00 4.30
CA VAL A 90 -3.10 -2.34 4.34
C VAL A 90 -3.59 -2.41 5.79
N GLU A 91 -2.84 -3.12 6.64
CA GLU A 91 -3.12 -3.24 8.07
C GLU A 91 -3.20 -1.87 8.76
N ASP A 92 -2.17 -1.05 8.58
CA ASP A 92 -2.06 0.25 9.25
C ASP A 92 -3.16 1.22 8.79
N LYS A 93 -3.47 1.25 7.49
CA LYS A 93 -4.54 2.12 6.98
C LYS A 93 -5.91 1.71 7.51
N LEU A 94 -6.17 0.43 7.70
CA LEU A 94 -7.40 -0.02 8.34
C LEU A 94 -7.49 0.35 9.83
N LYS A 95 -6.35 0.48 10.53
CA LYS A 95 -6.31 0.93 11.92
C LYS A 95 -6.50 2.43 12.06
N ASP A 96 -5.77 3.19 11.25
CA ASP A 96 -5.58 4.62 11.48
C ASP A 96 -6.53 5.50 10.66
N ALA A 97 -6.90 5.06 9.45
CA ALA A 97 -7.75 5.83 8.52
C ALA A 97 -8.59 4.89 7.63
N PRO A 98 -9.50 4.09 8.21
CA PRO A 98 -10.25 3.06 7.48
C PRO A 98 -11.02 3.63 6.28
N GLU A 99 -11.54 4.84 6.37
CA GLU A 99 -12.23 5.54 5.28
C GLU A 99 -11.33 5.83 4.08
N HIS A 100 -10.00 5.89 4.24
CA HIS A 100 -9.07 6.02 3.13
C HIS A 100 -8.96 4.72 2.32
N ILE A 101 -9.03 3.55 2.96
CA ILE A 101 -8.76 2.25 2.31
C ILE A 101 -10.01 1.44 1.98
N LEU A 102 -11.08 1.52 2.78
CA LEU A 102 -12.30 0.73 2.58
C LEU A 102 -12.87 0.79 1.16
N PRO A 103 -12.91 1.96 0.47
CA PRO A 103 -13.44 2.04 -0.90
C PRO A 103 -12.68 1.22 -1.95
N ILE A 104 -11.45 0.79 -1.65
CA ILE A 104 -10.61 -0.05 -2.52
C ILE A 104 -10.25 -1.39 -1.88
N PHE A 105 -10.72 -1.68 -0.67
CA PHE A 105 -10.24 -2.82 0.11
C PHE A 105 -10.45 -4.16 -0.59
N ASP A 106 -11.60 -4.39 -1.21
CA ASP A 106 -11.89 -5.63 -1.95
C ASP A 106 -10.88 -5.88 -3.08
N LYS A 107 -10.34 -4.82 -3.68
CA LYS A 107 -9.30 -4.92 -4.72
C LYS A 107 -7.92 -5.24 -4.15
N LEU A 108 -7.67 -4.92 -2.89
CA LEU A 108 -6.38 -5.12 -2.21
C LEU A 108 -6.30 -6.46 -1.48
N LEU A 109 -7.45 -6.94 -0.98
CA LEU A 109 -7.53 -8.12 -0.11
C LEU A 109 -6.93 -9.37 -0.76
N GLY A 110 -7.25 -9.65 -2.02
CA GLY A 110 -6.72 -10.83 -2.70
C GLY A 110 -5.18 -10.84 -2.80
N THR A 111 -4.55 -9.67 -2.91
CA THR A 111 -3.08 -9.56 -2.90
C THR A 111 -2.51 -9.75 -1.48
N ALA A 112 -3.17 -9.23 -0.45
CA ALA A 112 -2.76 -9.47 0.94
C ALA A 112 -2.91 -10.95 1.32
N GLU A 113 -3.99 -11.61 0.90
CA GLU A 113 -4.19 -13.05 1.07
C GLU A 113 -3.12 -13.87 0.37
N TYR A 114 -2.78 -13.48 -0.87
CA TYR A 114 -1.71 -14.14 -1.61
C TYR A 114 -0.37 -14.02 -0.88
N ILE A 115 0.03 -12.80 -0.49
CA ILE A 115 1.28 -12.56 0.24
C ILE A 115 1.35 -13.42 1.51
N ALA A 116 0.29 -13.40 2.32
CA ALA A 116 0.28 -14.14 3.57
C ALA A 116 0.41 -15.66 3.37
N ASN A 117 -0.19 -16.20 2.30
CA ASN A 117 -0.13 -17.62 1.99
C ASN A 117 1.19 -18.07 1.35
N HIS A 118 2.04 -17.12 0.92
CA HIS A 118 3.29 -17.38 0.21
C HIS A 118 4.47 -16.64 0.85
N GLN A 119 4.41 -16.38 2.17
CA GLN A 119 5.45 -15.62 2.89
C GLN A 119 6.86 -16.20 2.66
N ASP A 120 7.00 -17.53 2.69
CA ASP A 120 8.27 -18.22 2.47
C ASP A 120 8.81 -18.02 1.05
N ASP A 121 7.93 -17.92 0.04
CA ASP A 121 8.31 -17.70 -1.37
C ASP A 121 8.90 -16.29 -1.57
N TYR A 122 8.50 -15.32 -0.76
CA TYR A 122 9.13 -14.00 -0.71
C TYR A 122 10.47 -14.00 0.04
N GLY A 123 10.86 -15.09 0.70
CA GLY A 123 12.02 -15.12 1.59
C GLY A 123 11.83 -14.31 2.89
N ALA A 124 10.58 -13.97 3.24
CA ALA A 124 10.26 -13.15 4.39
C ALA A 124 10.23 -13.98 5.68
N SER A 125 11.37 -14.11 6.34
CA SER A 125 11.47 -14.85 7.61
C SER A 125 10.51 -14.32 8.68
N VAL A 126 9.73 -15.21 9.30
CA VAL A 126 8.82 -14.91 10.43
C VAL A 126 9.55 -14.22 11.59
N HIS A 127 10.82 -14.56 11.83
CA HIS A 127 11.60 -13.91 12.91
C HIS A 127 11.86 -12.42 12.63
N ILE A 128 12.00 -12.04 11.36
CA ILE A 128 12.33 -10.65 10.97
C ILE A 128 11.06 -9.84 10.72
N TYR A 129 10.10 -10.43 10.00
CA TYR A 129 8.93 -9.72 9.50
C TYR A 129 7.62 -10.05 10.25
N GLY A 130 7.66 -10.98 11.20
CA GLY A 130 6.48 -11.52 11.85
C GLY A 130 5.73 -12.50 10.96
N ASP A 131 4.61 -13.03 11.46
CA ASP A 131 3.74 -13.94 10.72
C ASP A 131 2.73 -13.15 9.89
N PHE A 132 2.74 -13.34 8.56
CA PHE A 132 1.81 -12.66 7.66
C PHE A 132 0.38 -13.20 7.76
N GLN A 133 0.17 -14.43 8.25
CA GLN A 133 -1.17 -14.95 8.53
C GLN A 133 -1.81 -14.22 9.71
N ASP A 134 -1.02 -13.88 10.73
CA ASP A 134 -1.49 -13.06 11.86
C ASP A 134 -1.93 -11.67 11.37
N LYS A 135 -1.11 -11.04 10.52
CA LYS A 135 -1.44 -9.76 9.87
C LYS A 135 -2.71 -9.85 9.03
N LEU A 136 -2.85 -10.89 8.22
CA LEU A 136 -4.05 -11.11 7.40
C LEU A 136 -5.31 -11.28 8.26
N THR A 137 -5.20 -12.02 9.36
CA THR A 137 -6.30 -12.21 10.31
C THR A 137 -6.74 -10.86 10.88
N LEU A 138 -5.79 -10.06 11.35
CA LEU A 138 -6.06 -8.72 11.87
C LEU A 138 -6.67 -7.79 10.81
N ILE A 139 -6.15 -7.79 9.57
CA ILE A 139 -6.70 -7.04 8.44
C ILE A 139 -8.19 -7.36 8.24
N LYS A 140 -8.55 -8.65 8.21
CA LYS A 140 -9.94 -9.09 8.02
C LYS A 140 -10.85 -8.68 9.19
N GLU A 141 -10.33 -8.67 10.42
CA GLU A 141 -11.06 -8.21 11.59
C GLU A 141 -11.31 -6.70 11.58
N LEU A 142 -10.28 -5.91 11.28
CA LEU A 142 -10.37 -4.46 11.19
C LEU A 142 -11.35 -4.02 10.10
N ALA A 143 -11.25 -4.63 8.91
CA ALA A 143 -12.17 -4.32 7.80
C ALA A 143 -13.64 -4.64 8.16
N ARG A 144 -13.89 -5.78 8.81
CA ARG A 144 -15.24 -6.14 9.29
C ARG A 144 -15.77 -5.14 10.30
N LYS A 145 -14.92 -4.73 11.26
CA LYS A 145 -15.30 -3.75 12.30
C LYS A 145 -15.60 -2.39 11.68
N ALA A 146 -14.78 -1.92 10.75
CA ALA A 146 -14.92 -0.62 10.13
C ALA A 146 -16.09 -0.56 9.13
N GLY A 147 -16.41 -1.66 8.44
CA GLY A 147 -17.54 -1.75 7.53
C GLY A 147 -18.91 -2.03 8.19
N SER A 148 -18.93 -2.34 9.50
CA SER A 148 -20.18 -2.55 10.25
C SER A 148 -20.65 -1.30 11.02
N GLY A 149 -19.96 -0.17 10.85
CA GLY A 149 -20.21 1.10 11.54
C GLY A 149 -21.07 2.08 10.76
#